data_AF-A0A5N6ADZ4-F1
#
_entry.id   AF-A0A5N6ADZ4-F1
#
_cell.length_a   1.000
_cell.length_b   1.000
_cell.length_c   1.000
_cell.angle_alpha   90.00
_cell.angle_beta   90.00
_cell.angle_gamma   90.00
#
_symmetry.space_group_name_H-M   'P 1'
#
loop_
_entity.id
_entity.type
_entity.pdbx_description
1 polymer ?
#
loop_
_entity_poly.entity_id
_entity_poly.type
_entity_poly.pdbx_seq_one_letter_code
_entity_poly.pdbx_strand_id
1 'polypeptide(L)'
;MRIDLDKAVETAEELLAELKKLNGAEPDDAPTRVARHQRSEITRQLLYLGHLGERVSVEIMGAYHEYKGQEIRRGGGPAAD
;
A
#
# COMPACT_ATOMS: atom_id res chain seq x y z
N MET A 1 -8.11 -24.42 2.56
CA MET A 1 -6.94 -23.54 2.76
C MET A 1 -7.45 -22.11 2.83
N ARG A 2 -6.87 -21.29 3.69
CA ARG A 2 -7.26 -19.89 3.87
C ARG A 2 -6.22 -19.01 3.18
N ILE A 3 -6.66 -18.03 2.40
CA ILE A 3 -5.77 -16.98 1.88
C ILE A 3 -5.39 -16.11 3.08
N ASP A 4 -4.10 -15.92 3.29
CA ASP A 4 -3.57 -15.03 4.32
C ASP A 4 -3.33 -13.64 3.72
N LEU A 5 -4.00 -12.64 4.28
CA LEU A 5 -3.88 -11.23 3.89
C LEU A 5 -3.53 -10.36 5.08
N ASP A 6 -3.14 -10.93 6.23
CA ASP A 6 -3.02 -10.18 7.48
C ASP A 6 -2.04 -9.02 7.34
N LYS A 7 -0.90 -9.23 6.64
CA LYS A 7 0.06 -8.16 6.33
C LYS A 7 -0.53 -7.03 5.47
N ALA A 8 -1.27 -7.40 4.41
CA ALA A 8 -1.90 -6.42 3.53
C ALA A 8 -2.97 -5.60 4.28
N VAL A 9 -3.69 -6.24 5.21
CA VAL A 9 -4.66 -5.58 6.08
C VAL A 9 -3.96 -4.59 7.02
N GLU A 10 -2.91 -5.00 7.72
CA GLU A 10 -2.14 -4.12 8.61
C GLU A 10 -1.61 -2.88 7.86
N THR A 11 -1.01 -3.08 6.69
CA THR A 11 -0.49 -1.96 5.88
C THR A 11 -1.63 -1.06 5.36
N ALA A 12 -2.79 -1.64 4.99
CA ALA A 12 -3.95 -0.86 4.55
C ALA A 12 -4.58 -0.05 5.69
N GLU A 13 -4.60 -0.58 6.91
CA GLU A 13 -5.04 0.16 8.10
C GLU A 13 -4.13 1.34 8.41
N GLU A 14 -2.81 1.16 8.30
CA GLU A 14 -1.84 2.26 8.42
C GLU A 14 -2.06 3.32 7.34
N LEU A 15 -2.20 2.91 6.07
CA LEU A 15 -2.49 3.81 4.96
C LEU A 15 -3.77 4.61 5.21
N LEU A 16 -4.85 3.96 5.65
CA LEU A 16 -6.10 4.63 5.96
C LEU A 16 -5.96 5.63 7.11
N ALA A 17 -5.20 5.28 8.15
CA ALA A 17 -4.93 6.16 9.27
C ALA A 17 -4.18 7.42 8.83
N GLU A 18 -3.14 7.28 8.01
CA GLU A 18 -2.37 8.41 7.48
C GLU A 18 -3.19 9.27 6.50
N LEU A 19 -4.00 8.65 5.63
CA LEU A 19 -4.92 9.38 4.74
C LEU A 19 -5.88 10.26 5.53
N LYS A 20 -6.43 9.75 6.64
CA LYS A 20 -7.34 10.51 7.51
C LYS A 20 -6.65 11.72 8.16
N LYS A 21 -5.35 11.64 8.47
CA LYS A 21 -4.60 12.77 9.03
C LYS A 21 -4.43 13.90 8.02
N LEU A 22 -4.27 13.55 6.75
CA LEU A 22 -4.03 14.53 5.67
C LEU A 22 -5.32 15.03 5.00
N ASN A 23 -6.42 14.30 5.14
CA ASN A 23 -7.69 14.67 4.53
C ASN A 23 -8.18 16.04 5.03
N GLY A 24 -8.40 16.97 4.11
CA GLY A 24 -8.80 18.34 4.43
C GLY A 24 -7.66 19.26 4.89
N ALA A 25 -6.40 18.84 4.79
CA ALA A 25 -5.26 19.72 5.02
C ALA A 25 -5.19 20.81 3.93
N GLU A 26 -5.23 22.07 4.33
CA GLU A 26 -5.05 23.23 3.45
C GLU A 26 -3.67 23.88 3.75
N PRO A 27 -2.67 23.73 2.88
CA PRO A 27 -1.39 24.42 3.05
C PRO A 27 -1.56 25.94 2.89
N ASP A 28 -0.80 26.71 3.68
CA ASP A 28 -0.66 28.15 3.45
C ASP A 28 0.06 28.40 2.12
N ASP A 29 -0.51 29.25 1.27
CA ASP A 29 0.05 29.65 -0.03
C ASP A 29 0.99 30.86 0.06
N ALA A 30 1.12 31.48 1.23
CA ALA A 30 1.99 32.63 1.41
C ALA A 30 3.46 32.30 1.04
N PRO A 31 4.23 33.27 0.53
CA PRO A 31 5.64 33.09 0.21
C PRO A 31 6.52 33.17 1.48
N THR A 32 6.04 32.65 2.62
CA THR A 32 6.77 32.67 3.90
C THR A 32 7.59 31.39 4.10
N ARG A 33 8.58 31.45 5.00
CA ARG A 33 9.37 30.27 5.39
C ARG A 33 8.50 29.19 6.05
N VAL A 34 7.51 29.60 6.83
CA VAL A 34 6.58 28.69 7.53
C VAL A 34 5.71 27.95 6.53
N ALA A 35 5.11 28.67 5.57
CA ALA A 35 4.32 28.06 4.50
C ALA A 35 5.13 27.08 3.64
N ARG A 36 6.40 27.41 3.33
CA ARG A 36 7.32 26.47 2.65
C ARG A 36 7.56 25.20 3.46
N HIS A 37 7.72 25.30 4.78
CA HIS A 37 7.91 24.14 5.65
C HIS A 37 6.69 23.23 5.63
N GLN A 38 5.49 23.80 5.81
CA GLN A 38 4.23 23.05 5.76
C GLN A 38 4.05 22.29 4.44
N ARG A 39 4.32 22.95 3.30
CA ARG A 39 4.27 22.28 1.99
C ARG A 39 5.28 21.14 1.88
N SER A 40 6.48 21.31 2.43
CA SER A 40 7.48 20.23 2.46
C SER A 40 7.02 19.03 3.30
N GLU A 41 6.36 19.27 4.43
CA GLU A 41 5.82 18.21 5.29
C GLU A 41 4.69 17.46 4.59
N ILE A 42 3.74 18.19 3.99
CA ILE A 42 2.65 17.61 3.20
C ILE A 42 3.18 16.78 2.03
N THR A 43 4.15 17.30 1.27
CA THR A 43 4.79 16.54 0.18
C THR A 43 5.42 15.25 0.69
N ARG A 44 6.13 15.29 1.83
CA ARG A 44 6.73 14.10 2.42
C ARG A 44 5.67 13.08 2.85
N GLN A 45 4.57 13.53 3.44
CA GLN A 45 3.44 12.66 3.81
C GLN A 45 2.78 12.04 2.58
N LEU A 46 2.54 12.81 1.51
CA LEU A 46 1.98 12.29 0.26
C LEU A 46 2.88 11.21 -0.38
N LEU A 47 4.20 11.41 -0.36
CA LEU A 47 5.15 10.39 -0.81
C LEU A 47 5.09 9.12 0.05
N TYR A 48 4.97 9.29 1.38
CA TYR A 48 4.80 8.15 2.29
C TYR A 48 3.52 7.37 2.02
N LEU A 49 2.40 8.06 1.80
CA LEU A 49 1.12 7.46 1.43
C LEU A 49 1.23 6.65 0.12
N GLY A 50 1.91 7.18 -0.89
CA GLY A 50 2.17 6.47 -2.14
C GLY A 50 2.98 5.18 -1.90
N HIS A 51 3.99 5.24 -1.02
CA HIS A 51 4.77 4.06 -0.64
C HIS A 51 3.93 2.99 0.07
N LEU A 52 3.07 3.39 1.02
CA LEU A 52 2.16 2.45 1.70
C LEU A 52 1.18 1.80 0.71
N GLY A 53 0.62 2.55 -0.23
CA GLY A 53 -0.25 2.00 -1.28
C GLY A 53 0.44 0.95 -2.15
N GLU A 54 1.67 1.24 -2.60
CA GLU A 54 2.47 0.28 -3.37
C GLU A 54 2.76 -1.00 -2.56
N ARG A 55 3.08 -0.84 -1.27
CA ARG A 55 3.36 -1.96 -0.39
C ARG A 55 2.15 -2.88 -0.20
N VAL A 56 0.94 -2.32 0.02
CA VAL A 56 -0.31 -3.11 0.09
C VAL A 56 -0.49 -3.93 -1.19
N SER A 57 -0.27 -3.32 -2.36
CA SER A 57 -0.38 -4.00 -3.66
C SER A 57 0.57 -5.21 -3.75
N VAL A 58 1.83 -5.04 -3.36
CA VAL A 58 2.84 -6.12 -3.35
C VAL A 58 2.43 -7.24 -2.40
N GLU A 59 1.94 -6.92 -1.21
CA GLU A 59 1.53 -7.91 -0.20
C GLU A 59 0.33 -8.74 -0.70
N ILE A 60 -0.65 -8.11 -1.35
CA ILE A 60 -1.77 -8.80 -2.02
C ILE A 60 -1.28 -9.72 -3.13
N MET A 61 -0.37 -9.24 -3.98
CA MET A 61 0.19 -10.04 -5.07
C MET A 61 0.99 -11.23 -4.55
N GLY A 62 1.70 -11.08 -3.43
CA GLY A 62 2.37 -12.17 -2.74
C GLY A 62 1.40 -13.28 -2.34
N ALA A 63 0.30 -12.93 -1.66
CA ALA A 63 -0.73 -13.88 -1.27
C ALA A 63 -1.39 -14.57 -2.49
N TYR A 64 -1.64 -13.82 -3.57
CA TYR A 64 -2.14 -14.37 -4.83
C TYR A 64 -1.20 -15.41 -5.43
N HIS A 65 0.09 -15.09 -5.56
CA HIS A 65 1.07 -16.00 -6.13
C HIS A 65 1.26 -17.26 -5.28
N GLU A 66 1.19 -17.13 -3.95
CA GLU A 66 1.22 -18.30 -3.06
C GLU A 66 0.02 -19.21 -3.29
N TYR A 67 -1.20 -18.64 -3.35
CA TYR A 67 -2.42 -19.39 -3.67
C TYR A 67 -2.30 -20.10 -5.03
N LYS A 68 -1.88 -19.38 -6.08
CA LYS A 68 -1.78 -19.93 -7.44
C LYS A 68 -0.69 -21.00 -7.56
N GLY A 69 0.46 -20.80 -6.92
CA GLY A 69 1.55 -21.78 -6.91
C GLY A 69 1.17 -23.09 -6.22
N GLN A 70 0.18 -23.09 -5.32
CA GLN A 70 -0.36 -24.30 -4.71
C GLN A 70 -1.41 -24.99 -5.57
N GLU A 71 -2.17 -24.25 -6.39
CA GLU A 71 -3.06 -24.83 -7.41
C GLU A 71 -2.25 -25.65 -8.42
N ILE A 72 -1.14 -25.10 -8.92
CA ILE A 72 -0.23 -25.78 -9.86
C ILE A 72 0.33 -27.08 -9.22
N ARG A 73 0.76 -27.00 -7.95
CA ARG A 73 1.25 -28.17 -7.19
C ARG A 73 0.18 -29.24 -6.91
N ARG A 74 -1.11 -28.88 -6.92
CA ARG A 74 -2.23 -29.79 -6.61
C ARG A 74 -2.81 -30.50 -7.84
N GLY A 75 -2.47 -30.13 -9.08
CA GLY A 75 -3.06 -30.82 -10.24
C GLY A 75 -2.74 -30.29 -11.63
N GLY A 76 -1.54 -29.73 -11.88
CA GLY A 76 -1.21 -29.13 -13.18
C GLY A 76 0.14 -29.55 -13.78
N GLY A 77 0.57 -30.81 -13.61
CA GLY A 77 1.61 -31.35 -14.50
C GLY A 77 1.04 -31.42 -15.93
N PRO A 78 1.81 -31.12 -16.99
CA PRO A 78 1.34 -31.40 -18.34
C PRO A 78 1.04 -32.90 -18.42
N ALA A 79 -0.16 -33.24 -18.91
CA ALA A 79 -0.39 -34.58 -19.42
C ALA A 79 0.70 -34.81 -20.48
N ALA A 80 1.57 -35.78 -20.21
CA ALA A 80 2.55 -36.23 -21.18
C ALA A 80 1.80 -36.97 -22.29
N ASP A 81 1.68 -36.32 -23.45
CA ASP A 81 1.47 -36.97 -24.75
C ASP A 81 2.81 -37.01 -25.48
#